data_AF-A0A644U2T7-F1
#
_entry.id   AF-A0A644U2T7-F1
#
_cell.length_a   1.000
_cell.length_b   1.000
_cell.length_c   1.000
_cell.angle_alpha   90.00
_cell.angle_beta   90.00
_cell.angle_gamma   90.00
#
_symmetry.space_group_name_H-M   'P 1'
#
loop_
_entity.id
_entity.type
_entity.pdbx_description
1 polymer ?
#
loop_
_entity_poly.entity_id
_entity_poly.type
_entity_poly.pdbx_seq_one_letter_code
_entity_poly.pdbx_strand_id
1 'polypeptide(L)'
;MKKILVIILFVIVISVSFLYLMIYIENNRYEEEGYLLVKQIETYREKENKLPNNLNSLGIEEPIDEGPYYDTIDSINYKVYFFIGFDNSKAYYSKTKEWKDEP
;
A
#
# COMPACT_ATOMS: atom_id res chain seq x y z
N MET A 1 15.54 14.28 40.64
CA MET A 1 16.25 13.90 39.39
C MET A 1 15.82 12.52 38.88
N LYS A 2 16.05 11.40 39.60
CA LYS A 2 15.65 10.05 39.14
C LYS A 2 14.17 9.91 38.76
N LYS A 3 13.24 10.45 39.57
CA LYS A 3 11.80 10.43 39.29
C LYS A 3 11.42 11.18 38.00
N ILE A 4 12.10 12.30 37.73
CA ILE A 4 11.88 13.11 36.52
C ILE A 4 12.42 12.34 35.30
N LEU A 5 13.59 11.71 35.41
CA LEU A 5 14.15 10.86 34.35
C LEU A 5 13.23 9.68 34.01
N VAL A 6 12.61 9.04 35.02
CA VAL A 6 11.65 7.96 34.80
C VAL A 6 10.39 8.45 34.07
N ILE A 7 9.87 9.63 34.45
CA ILE A 7 8.71 10.23 33.76
C ILE A 7 9.07 10.57 32.30
N ILE A 8 10.24 11.16 32.06
CA ILE A 8 10.71 11.46 30.69
C ILE A 8 10.82 10.18 29.87
N LEU A 9 11.43 9.12 30.42
CA LEU A 9 11.54 7.84 29.73
C LEU A 9 10.16 7.25 29.39
N PHE A 10 9.22 7.32 30.33
CA PHE A 10 7.85 6.86 30.11
C PHE A 10 7.15 7.63 28.99
N VAL A 11 7.28 8.96 28.95
CA VAL A 11 6.74 9.79 27.87
C VAL A 11 7.36 9.43 26.53
N ILE A 12 8.68 9.23 26.47
CA ILE A 12 9.37 8.82 25.23
C ILE A 12 8.84 7.48 24.73
N VAL A 13 8.68 6.49 25.61
CA VAL A 13 8.15 5.18 25.23
C VAL A 13 6.74 5.30 24.67
N ILE A 14 5.85 6.07 25.32
CA ILE A 14 4.49 6.31 24.82
C ILE A 14 4.52 6.98 23.45
N SER A 15 5.35 8.02 23.27
CA SER A 15 5.46 8.73 21.99
C SER A 15 5.94 7.81 20.88
N VAL A 16 6.95 6.97 21.12
CA VAL A 16 7.45 6.01 20.13
C VAL A 16 6.39 4.95 19.80
N SER A 17 5.69 4.42 20.80
CA SER A 17 4.59 3.47 20.57
C SER A 17 3.44 4.08 19.77
N PHE A 18 3.10 5.35 20.03
CA PHE A 18 2.08 6.07 19.28
C PHE A 18 2.48 6.26 17.82
N LEU A 19 3.74 6.64 17.54
CA LEU A 19 4.24 6.75 16.17
C LEU A 19 4.20 5.41 15.43
N TYR A 20 4.59 4.32 16.10
CA TYR A 20 4.51 2.98 15.53
C TYR A 20 3.08 2.57 15.18
N LEU A 21 2.11 2.90 16.06
CA LEU A 21 0.70 2.63 15.82
C LEU A 21 0.17 3.39 14.59
N MET A 22 0.56 4.66 14.42
CA MET A 22 0.14 5.46 13.27
C MET A 22 0.65 4.85 11.96
N ILE A 23 1.93 4.47 11.90
CA ILE A 23 2.53 3.79 10.73
C ILE A 23 1.81 2.47 10.42
N TYR A 24 1.47 1.70 11.46
CA TYR A 24 0.77 0.43 11.29
C TYR A 24 -0.64 0.62 10.70
N ILE A 25 -1.41 1.60 11.21
CA ILE A 25 -2.76 1.90 10.71
C ILE A 25 -2.72 2.34 9.25
N GLU A 26 -1.77 3.22 8.91
CA GLU A 26 -1.59 3.71 7.55
C GLU A 26 -1.22 2.60 6.57
N ASN A 27 -0.26 1.74 6.93
CA ASN A 27 0.11 0.58 6.12
C ASN A 27 -1.05 -0.39 5.88
N ASN A 28 -1.87 -0.64 6.91
CA ASN A 28 -3.06 -1.48 6.75
C ASN A 28 -4.07 -0.86 5.79
N ARG A 29 -4.28 0.46 5.85
CA ARG A 29 -5.18 1.18 4.94
C ARG A 29 -4.75 1.00 3.48
N TYR A 30 -3.45 1.19 3.19
CA TYR A 30 -2.92 0.99 1.82
C TYR A 30 -3.14 -0.44 1.33
N GLU A 31 -2.86 -1.45 2.17
CA GLU A 31 -3.08 -2.83 1.76
C GLU A 31 -4.56 -3.12 1.49
N GLU A 32 -5.48 -2.63 2.33
CA GLU A 32 -6.93 -2.81 2.12
C GLU A 32 -7.41 -2.17 0.81
N GLU A 33 -7.03 -0.92 0.55
CA GLU A 33 -7.35 -0.22 -0.71
C GLU A 33 -6.74 -0.94 -1.92
N GLY A 34 -5.51 -1.43 -1.77
CA GLY A 34 -4.81 -2.17 -2.80
C GLY A 34 -5.48 -3.52 -3.11
N TYR A 35 -5.94 -4.24 -2.09
CA TYR A 35 -6.69 -5.49 -2.27
C TYR A 35 -8.04 -5.28 -2.97
N LEU A 36 -8.72 -4.17 -2.70
CA LEU A 36 -9.95 -3.81 -3.42
C LEU A 36 -9.66 -3.62 -4.92
N LEU A 37 -8.58 -2.92 -5.26
CA LEU A 37 -8.17 -2.75 -6.65
C LEU A 37 -7.75 -4.08 -7.31
N VAL A 38 -6.94 -4.90 -6.62
CA VAL A 38 -6.57 -6.26 -7.07
C VAL A 38 -7.83 -7.07 -7.40
N LYS A 39 -8.85 -7.04 -6.53
CA LYS A 39 -10.11 -7.74 -6.77
C LYS A 39 -10.83 -7.25 -8.03
N GLN A 40 -10.82 -5.94 -8.29
CA GLN A 40 -11.41 -5.38 -9.51
C GLN A 40 -10.64 -5.79 -10.77
N ILE A 41 -9.31 -5.79 -10.72
CA ILE A 41 -8.44 -6.24 -11.83
C ILE A 41 -8.67 -7.72 -12.13
N GLU A 42 -8.72 -8.57 -11.10
CA GLU A 42 -8.96 -10.00 -11.28
C GLU A 42 -10.37 -10.28 -11.83
N THR A 43 -11.39 -9.55 -11.36
CA THR A 43 -12.75 -9.65 -11.90
C THR A 43 -12.80 -9.27 -13.38
N TYR A 44 -12.08 -8.20 -13.78
CA TYR A 44 -11.95 -7.83 -15.18
C TYR A 44 -11.24 -8.91 -16.00
N ARG A 45 -10.13 -9.46 -15.47
CA ARG A 45 -9.38 -10.54 -16.11
C ARG A 45 -10.25 -11.77 -16.37
N GLU A 46 -11.05 -12.19 -15.40
CA GLU A 46 -11.96 -13.33 -15.55
C GLU A 46 -13.02 -13.10 -16.62
N LYS A 47 -13.54 -11.86 -16.73
CA LYS A 47 -14.58 -11.50 -17.69
C LYS A 47 -14.05 -11.35 -19.12
N GLU A 48 -12.93 -10.63 -19.27
CA GLU A 48 -12.40 -10.22 -20.57
C GLU A 48 -11.24 -11.10 -21.06
N ASN A 49 -10.80 -12.07 -20.25
CA ASN A 49 -9.65 -12.95 -20.51
C ASN A 49 -8.33 -12.20 -20.79
N LYS A 50 -8.19 -10.98 -20.25
CA LYS A 50 -7.00 -10.12 -20.41
C LYS A 50 -6.87 -9.15 -19.25
N LEU A 51 -5.69 -8.57 -19.06
CA LEU A 51 -5.49 -7.47 -18.11
C LEU A 51 -6.16 -6.19 -18.60
N PRO A 52 -6.64 -5.33 -17.68
CA PRO A 52 -7.00 -3.97 -18.04
C PRO A 52 -5.74 -3.23 -18.52
N ASN A 53 -5.90 -2.37 -19.52
CA ASN A 53 -4.75 -1.59 -20.02
C ASN A 53 -4.32 -0.51 -19.03
N ASN A 54 -5.26 0.01 -18.24
CA ASN A 54 -5.10 1.08 -17.26
C ASN A 54 -6.32 1.10 -16.32
N LEU A 55 -6.25 1.91 -15.26
CA LEU A 55 -7.36 2.07 -14.30
C LEU A 55 -8.63 2.63 -14.96
N ASN A 56 -8.48 3.49 -15.97
CA ASN A 56 -9.62 4.03 -16.72
C ASN A 56 -10.45 2.93 -17.41
N SER A 57 -9.82 1.82 -17.82
CA SER A 57 -10.50 0.65 -18.39
C SER A 57 -11.41 -0.07 -17.38
N LEU A 58 -11.17 0.15 -16.09
CA LEU A 58 -12.00 -0.32 -14.97
C LEU A 58 -13.04 0.73 -14.54
N GLY A 59 -13.06 1.91 -15.16
CA GLY A 59 -13.88 3.05 -14.73
C GLY A 59 -13.37 3.72 -13.44
N ILE A 60 -12.08 3.55 -13.14
CA ILE A 60 -11.42 4.10 -11.95
C ILE A 60 -10.53 5.26 -12.43
N GLU A 61 -10.72 6.45 -11.85
CA GLU A 61 -9.80 7.56 -12.08
C GLU A 61 -8.46 7.28 -11.38
N GLU A 62 -7.36 7.55 -12.08
CA GLU A 62 -6.03 7.38 -11.50
C GLU A 62 -5.84 8.35 -10.33
N PRO A 63 -5.37 7.87 -9.17
CA PRO A 63 -5.13 8.72 -8.01
C PRO A 63 -3.97 9.70 -8.29
N ILE A 64 -4.15 10.94 -7.84
CA ILE A 64 -3.18 12.03 -8.05
C ILE A 64 -2.06 12.01 -6.99
N ASP A 65 -2.30 11.37 -5.84
CA ASP A 65 -1.41 11.40 -4.66
C ASP A 65 -0.65 10.09 -4.41
N GLU A 66 -1.07 9.27 -3.45
CA GLU A 66 -0.26 8.18 -2.90
C GLU A 66 -0.53 6.81 -3.55
N GLY A 67 -1.49 6.74 -4.49
CA GLY A 67 -1.98 5.48 -5.08
C GLY A 67 -3.39 5.11 -4.61
N PRO A 68 -3.87 3.87 -4.88
CA PRO A 68 -3.14 2.80 -5.53
C PRO A 68 -2.94 3.02 -7.03
N TYR A 69 -1.72 2.83 -7.49
CA TYR A 69 -1.34 2.78 -8.89
C TYR A 69 -1.37 1.36 -9.44
N TYR A 70 -1.45 1.24 -10.76
CA TYR A 70 -1.47 -0.04 -11.46
C TYR A 70 -0.53 -0.01 -12.66
N ASP A 71 0.41 -0.97 -12.70
CA ASP A 71 1.30 -1.16 -13.83
C ASP A 71 1.26 -2.62 -14.31
N THR A 72 1.19 -2.80 -15.63
CA THR A 72 1.41 -4.12 -16.24
C THR A 72 2.90 -4.43 -16.30
N ILE A 73 3.27 -5.63 -15.86
CA ILE A 73 4.65 -6.13 -15.97
C ILE A 73 4.80 -6.91 -17.29
N ASP A 74 3.81 -7.74 -17.61
CA ASP A 74 3.70 -8.50 -18.85
C ASP A 74 2.23 -8.77 -19.18
N SER A 75 1.95 -9.68 -20.13
CA SER A 75 0.57 -9.98 -20.56
C SER A 75 -0.29 -10.68 -19.50
N ILE A 76 0.31 -11.25 -18.45
CA ILE A 76 -0.37 -11.99 -17.39
C ILE A 76 -0.10 -11.43 -16.00
N ASN A 77 0.99 -10.71 -15.79
CA ASN A 77 1.41 -10.17 -14.50
C ASN A 77 1.32 -8.66 -14.44
N TYR A 78 0.99 -8.14 -13.26
CA TYR A 78 0.93 -6.73 -12.94
C TYR A 78 1.43 -6.47 -11.52
N LYS A 79 1.63 -5.20 -11.21
CA LYS A 79 1.77 -4.73 -9.83
C LYS A 79 0.74 -3.65 -9.50
N VAL A 80 0.34 -3.61 -8.24
CA VAL A 80 -0.40 -2.50 -7.64
C VAL A 80 0.49 -1.88 -6.58
N TYR A 81 0.66 -0.57 -6.56
CA TYR A 81 1.60 0.04 -5.63
C TYR A 81 1.15 1.40 -5.11
N PHE A 82 1.72 1.78 -3.98
CA PHE A 82 1.52 3.05 -3.31
C PHE A 82 2.86 3.68 -2.99
N PHE A 83 2.94 5.01 -3.00
CA PHE A 83 4.08 5.70 -2.42
C PHE A 83 3.92 5.75 -0.90
N ILE A 84 4.96 5.35 -0.18
CA ILE A 84 5.01 5.38 1.29
C ILE A 84 6.19 6.27 1.69
N GLY A 85 5.89 7.48 2.13
CA GLY A 85 6.90 8.49 2.41
C GLY A 85 7.48 9.12 1.14
N PHE A 86 8.75 9.54 1.18
CA PHE A 86 9.37 10.30 0.09
C PHE A 86 9.91 9.42 -1.05
N ASP A 87 10.72 8.41 -0.69
CA ASP A 87 11.47 7.62 -1.66
C ASP A 87 11.09 6.14 -1.64
N ASN A 88 10.12 5.73 -0.81
CA ASN A 88 9.72 4.32 -0.77
C ASN A 88 8.34 4.14 -1.39
N SER A 89 8.10 2.92 -1.85
CA SER A 89 6.80 2.46 -2.26
C SER A 89 6.51 1.08 -1.68
N LYS A 90 5.26 0.69 -1.70
CA LYS A 90 4.84 -0.67 -1.36
C LYS A 90 4.04 -1.23 -2.49
N ALA A 91 4.49 -2.36 -3.01
CA ALA A 91 3.96 -2.97 -4.22
C ALA A 91 3.45 -4.38 -3.95
N TYR A 92 2.22 -4.65 -4.36
CA TYR A 92 1.67 -5.97 -4.53
C TYR A 92 2.04 -6.50 -5.91
N TYR A 93 2.57 -7.72 -5.95
CA TYR A 93 2.88 -8.40 -7.21
C TYR A 93 1.89 -9.53 -7.49
N SER A 94 1.20 -9.49 -8.63
CA SER A 94 0.23 -10.54 -8.99
C SER A 94 0.87 -11.92 -9.14
N LYS A 95 2.16 -11.97 -9.49
CA LYS A 95 2.92 -13.21 -9.68
C LYS A 95 3.17 -13.95 -8.37
N THR A 96 3.60 -13.23 -7.32
CA THR A 96 3.88 -13.82 -6.00
C THR A 96 2.70 -13.76 -5.05
N LYS A 97 1.72 -12.88 -5.35
CA LYS A 97 0.56 -12.58 -4.51
C LYS A 97 0.94 -12.03 -3.13
N GLU A 98 1.99 -11.23 -3.08
CA GLU A 98 2.56 -10.68 -1.85
C GLU A 98 2.84 -9.19 -2.00
N TRP A 99 2.70 -8.46 -0.89
CA TRP A 99 3.16 -7.08 -0.73
C TRP A 99 4.65 -7.05 -0.42
N LYS A 100 5.36 -6.09 -1.02
CA LYS A 100 6.79 -5.84 -0.80
C LYS A 100 7.05 -4.36 -0.71
N ASP A 101 7.94 -3.98 0.19
CA ASP A 101 8.45 -2.62 0.26
C ASP A 101 9.58 -2.45 -0.77
N GLU A 102 9.57 -1.33 -1.47
CA GLU A 102 10.51 -0.95 -2.52
C GLU A 102 11.12 0.42 -2.23
N PRO A 103 12.43 0.59 -2.46
CA PRO A 103 13.10 1.89 -2.41
C PRO A 103 12.92 2.68 -3.73
#